data_AF-A0A8S2ZP62-F1
#
_entry.id   AF-A0A8S2ZP62-F1
#
_cell.length_a   1.000
_cell.length_b   1.000
_cell.length_c   1.000
_cell.angle_alpha   90.00
_cell.angle_beta   90.00
_cell.angle_gamma   90.00
#
_symmetry.space_group_name_H-M   'P 1'
#
loop_
_entity.id
_entity.type
_entity.pdbx_description
1 polymer ?
#
loop_
_entity_poly.entity_id
_entity_poly.type
_entity_poly.pdbx_seq_one_letter_code
_entity_poly.pdbx_strand_id
1 'polypeptide(L)'
;MIPQEKSTQKDRLLFAPRQLFGLRLGDILKFMSSLLLPLALGVFTVIITFQQQNAAKQQRDEDRKSSELQREQEKSLEEQRYKNEALDTFIKDMGKLLKENNGFLTANRVTATLARVKTLNILRELDAQRNMRVIRFLYEANQLAEVDGHSPLDLSAAELRDMNFRRLSIIKMKITNLSLTGVFLSNATFAGVDMEYVDFATNQFDN
;
A
#
# COMPACT_ATOMS: atom_id res chain seq x y z
N MET A 1 -111.17 -20.27 67.75
CA MET A 1 -111.15 -19.05 66.92
C MET A 1 -110.35 -19.37 65.66
N ILE A 2 -110.74 -18.81 64.51
CA ILE A 2 -110.24 -18.99 63.12
C ILE A 2 -109.81 -17.56 62.65
N PRO A 3 -108.99 -17.27 61.59
CA PRO A 3 -108.40 -18.06 60.46
C PRO A 3 -106.83 -18.09 60.49
N GLN A 4 -106.00 -18.59 59.55
CA GLN A 4 -105.98 -18.89 58.08
C GLN A 4 -105.66 -17.73 57.08
N GLU A 5 -104.59 -17.92 56.26
CA GLU A 5 -104.37 -17.56 54.82
C GLU A 5 -102.84 -17.35 54.52
N LYS A 6 -102.43 -16.82 53.35
CA LYS A 6 -101.24 -17.25 52.58
C LYS A 6 -100.31 -16.12 52.07
N SER A 7 -99.10 -16.53 51.65
CA SER A 7 -98.24 -15.92 50.58
C SER A 7 -97.49 -14.60 50.94
N THR A 8 -96.35 -14.20 50.35
CA THR A 8 -95.44 -14.75 49.28
C THR A 8 -93.98 -14.28 49.58
N GLN A 9 -92.92 -14.15 48.74
CA GLN A 9 -92.76 -14.20 47.27
C GLN A 9 -91.42 -14.80 46.76
N LYS A 10 -90.25 -14.18 47.05
CA LYS A 10 -88.96 -14.42 46.37
C LYS A 10 -87.77 -13.98 47.25
N ASP A 11 -86.61 -14.60 47.06
CA ASP A 11 -85.49 -13.87 46.43
C ASP A 11 -84.47 -14.79 45.73
N ARG A 12 -83.87 -14.29 44.64
CA ARG A 12 -82.78 -14.94 43.87
C ARG A 12 -81.85 -13.83 43.38
N LEU A 13 -80.54 -13.92 43.63
CA LEU A 13 -79.49 -13.35 42.75
C LEU A 13 -78.07 -13.65 43.28
N LEU A 14 -77.37 -14.63 42.71
CA LEU A 14 -75.90 -14.69 42.75
C LEU A 14 -75.35 -15.16 41.38
N PHE A 15 -74.64 -14.24 40.73
CA PHE A 15 -73.62 -14.42 39.67
C PHE A 15 -73.84 -15.48 38.57
N ALA A 16 -74.27 -15.01 37.39
CA ALA A 16 -73.91 -15.61 36.11
C ALA A 16 -72.66 -14.91 35.54
N PRO A 17 -71.60 -15.63 35.12
CA PRO A 17 -70.45 -15.02 34.45
C PRO A 17 -70.83 -14.52 33.05
N ARG A 18 -70.45 -13.28 32.70
CA ARG A 18 -70.73 -12.70 31.38
C ARG A 18 -69.98 -13.46 30.29
N GLN A 19 -70.72 -14.14 29.41
CA GLN A 19 -70.18 -14.76 28.22
C GLN A 19 -70.20 -13.77 27.05
N LEU A 20 -69.10 -13.72 26.29
CA LEU A 20 -69.04 -13.08 24.98
C LEU A 20 -68.34 -14.07 24.03
N PHE A 21 -68.89 -14.30 22.84
CA PHE A 21 -68.31 -15.18 21.81
C PHE A 21 -67.95 -16.62 22.23
N GLY A 22 -68.76 -17.25 23.10
CA GLY A 22 -68.88 -18.71 23.23
C GLY A 22 -67.69 -19.51 23.79
N LEU A 23 -66.53 -18.88 24.00
CA LEU A 23 -65.30 -19.52 24.50
C LEU A 23 -65.11 -19.25 26.00
N ARG A 24 -64.67 -20.26 26.76
CA ARG A 24 -64.24 -20.05 28.15
C ARG A 24 -62.84 -19.41 28.16
N LEU A 25 -62.61 -18.47 29.09
CA LEU A 25 -61.31 -17.79 29.23
C LEU A 25 -60.14 -18.78 29.38
N GLY A 26 -60.34 -19.90 30.07
CA GLY A 26 -59.31 -20.94 30.25
C GLY A 26 -58.90 -21.66 28.96
N ASP A 27 -59.78 -21.74 27.95
CA ASP A 27 -59.47 -22.37 26.66
C ASP A 27 -58.78 -21.37 25.72
N ILE A 28 -59.16 -20.08 25.80
CA ILE A 28 -58.43 -18.97 25.16
C ILE A 28 -56.99 -18.90 25.71
N LEU A 29 -56.81 -18.99 27.03
CA LEU A 29 -55.49 -19.00 27.67
C LEU A 29 -54.59 -20.15 27.18
N LYS A 30 -55.15 -21.35 26.97
CA LYS A 30 -54.41 -22.49 26.39
C LYS A 30 -53.96 -22.21 24.96
N PHE A 31 -54.84 -21.70 24.10
CA PHE A 31 -54.50 -21.30 22.72
C PHE A 31 -53.43 -20.20 22.67
N MET A 32 -53.48 -19.21 23.56
CA MET A 32 -52.46 -18.17 23.65
C MET A 32 -51.09 -18.74 24.07
N SER A 33 -51.08 -19.77 24.93
CA SER A 33 -49.83 -20.40 25.37
C SER A 33 -49.17 -21.27 24.28
N SER A 34 -49.95 -21.99 23.46
CA SER A 34 -49.41 -22.83 22.38
C SER A 34 -48.85 -22.03 21.21
N LEU A 35 -49.40 -20.85 20.93
CA LEU A 35 -48.89 -19.94 19.89
C LEU A 35 -47.59 -19.23 20.29
N LEU A 36 -47.27 -19.20 21.60
CA LEU A 36 -46.16 -18.43 22.17
C LEU A 36 -44.78 -19.00 21.78
N LEU A 37 -44.65 -20.33 21.67
CA LEU A 37 -43.43 -21.01 21.20
C LEU A 37 -43.09 -20.70 19.73
N PRO A 38 -44.01 -20.89 18.76
CA PRO A 38 -43.81 -20.46 17.37
C PRO A 38 -43.52 -18.96 17.23
N LEU A 39 -44.20 -18.11 17.99
CA LEU A 39 -43.99 -16.66 17.94
C LEU A 39 -42.60 -16.27 18.44
N ALA A 40 -42.14 -16.86 19.55
CA ALA A 40 -40.79 -16.63 20.08
C ALA A 40 -39.70 -17.08 19.09
N LEU A 41 -39.87 -18.25 18.45
CA LEU A 41 -38.95 -18.73 17.41
C LEU A 41 -38.90 -17.79 16.20
N GLY A 42 -40.06 -17.27 15.75
CA GLY A 42 -40.13 -16.30 14.67
C GLY A 42 -39.38 -15.01 14.99
N VAL A 43 -39.64 -14.40 16.15
CA VAL A 43 -38.98 -13.18 16.62
C VAL A 43 -37.47 -13.40 16.76
N PHE A 44 -37.04 -14.51 17.37
CA PHE A 44 -35.63 -14.86 17.55
C PHE A 44 -34.90 -15.02 16.22
N THR A 45 -35.53 -15.67 15.24
CA THR A 45 -34.99 -15.84 13.88
C THR A 45 -34.80 -14.50 13.17
N VAL A 46 -35.76 -13.58 13.29
CA VAL A 46 -35.67 -12.23 12.70
C VAL A 46 -34.54 -11.41 13.35
N ILE A 47 -34.40 -11.46 14.68
CA ILE A 47 -33.34 -10.76 15.41
C ILE A 47 -31.96 -11.25 14.97
N ILE A 48 -31.74 -12.57 14.94
CA ILE A 48 -30.47 -13.16 14.47
C ILE A 48 -30.19 -12.75 13.02
N THR A 49 -31.20 -12.83 12.14
CA THR A 49 -31.03 -12.48 10.73
C THR A 49 -30.60 -11.01 10.55
N PHE A 50 -31.20 -10.07 11.28
CA PHE A 50 -30.82 -8.66 11.23
C PHE A 50 -29.41 -8.40 11.80
N GLN A 51 -29.07 -9.02 12.93
CA GLN A 51 -27.73 -8.90 13.53
C GLN A 51 -26.65 -9.45 12.60
N GLN A 52 -26.89 -10.63 12.01
CA GLN A 52 -25.97 -11.33 11.13
C GLN A 52 -25.78 -10.60 9.79
N GLN A 53 -26.84 -9.99 9.22
CA GLN A 53 -26.71 -9.17 8.01
C GLN A 53 -25.86 -7.92 8.20
N ASN A 54 -25.87 -7.30 9.39
CA ASN A 54 -25.06 -6.13 9.66
C ASN A 54 -23.58 -6.51 9.87
N ALA A 55 -23.30 -7.54 10.67
CA ALA A 55 -21.95 -8.07 10.86
C ALA A 55 -21.33 -8.56 9.54
N ALA A 56 -22.09 -9.28 8.71
CA ALA A 56 -21.62 -9.78 7.41
C ALA A 56 -21.35 -8.68 6.37
N LYS A 57 -21.91 -7.46 6.54
CA LYS A 57 -21.53 -6.29 5.72
C LYS A 57 -20.21 -5.71 6.19
N GLN A 58 -20.08 -5.44 7.49
CA GLN A 58 -18.85 -4.91 8.09
C GLN A 58 -17.64 -5.80 7.76
N GLN A 59 -17.78 -7.12 7.96
CA GLN A 59 -16.73 -8.09 7.65
C GLN A 59 -16.34 -8.07 6.17
N ARG A 60 -17.30 -7.97 5.23
CA ARG A 60 -16.99 -7.88 3.79
C ARG A 60 -16.24 -6.59 3.43
N ASP A 61 -16.57 -5.48 4.07
CA ASP A 61 -15.88 -4.20 3.84
C ASP A 61 -14.46 -4.22 4.45
N GLU A 62 -14.25 -4.94 5.55
CA GLU A 62 -12.93 -5.17 6.16
C GLU A 62 -12.08 -6.15 5.33
N ASP A 63 -12.62 -7.31 4.95
CA ASP A 63 -11.99 -8.30 4.06
C ASP A 63 -11.58 -7.65 2.73
N ARG A 64 -12.45 -6.81 2.17
CA ARG A 64 -12.17 -6.06 0.94
C ARG A 64 -11.00 -5.09 1.11
N LYS A 65 -11.02 -4.23 2.14
CA LYS A 65 -9.93 -3.28 2.41
C LYS A 65 -8.61 -4.00 2.69
N SER A 66 -8.66 -5.13 3.40
CA SER A 66 -7.50 -5.98 3.67
C SER A 66 -6.92 -6.56 2.37
N SER A 67 -7.76 -7.06 1.47
CA SER A 67 -7.33 -7.58 0.16
C SER A 67 -6.83 -6.48 -0.78
N GLU A 68 -7.44 -5.29 -0.77
CA GLU A 68 -6.98 -4.13 -1.55
C GLU A 68 -5.60 -3.66 -1.05
N LEU A 69 -5.41 -3.48 0.26
CA LEU A 69 -4.13 -3.12 0.89
C LEU A 69 -3.03 -4.17 0.63
N GLN A 70 -3.36 -5.47 0.74
CA GLN A 70 -2.41 -6.55 0.45
C GLN A 70 -1.94 -6.51 -1.01
N ARG A 71 -2.84 -6.26 -1.98
CA ARG A 71 -2.50 -6.13 -3.40
C ARG A 71 -1.63 -4.90 -3.69
N GLU A 72 -1.85 -3.80 -3.00
CA GLU A 72 -1.01 -2.60 -3.11
C GLU A 72 0.39 -2.85 -2.52
N GLN A 73 0.46 -3.52 -1.36
CA GLN A 73 1.72 -3.93 -0.74
C GLN A 73 2.49 -4.95 -1.61
N GLU A 74 1.80 -5.92 -2.21
CA GLU A 74 2.39 -6.93 -3.10
C GLU A 74 2.96 -6.30 -4.37
N LYS A 75 2.19 -5.44 -5.06
CA LYS A 75 2.69 -4.65 -6.21
C LYS A 75 3.89 -3.78 -5.85
N SER A 76 3.83 -3.09 -4.70
CA SER A 76 4.96 -2.28 -4.24
C SER A 76 6.19 -3.14 -3.97
N LEU A 77 6.04 -4.30 -3.32
CA LEU A 77 7.13 -5.24 -3.09
C LEU A 77 7.70 -5.81 -4.40
N GLU A 78 6.86 -6.09 -5.39
CA GLU A 78 7.26 -6.55 -6.73
C GLU A 78 8.04 -5.46 -7.48
N GLU A 79 7.56 -4.22 -7.50
CA GLU A 79 8.27 -3.08 -8.11
C GLU A 79 9.63 -2.84 -7.44
N GLN A 80 9.70 -2.93 -6.11
CA GLN A 80 10.94 -2.79 -5.34
C GLN A 80 11.92 -3.95 -5.59
N ARG A 81 11.42 -5.17 -5.87
CA ARG A 81 12.25 -6.31 -6.31
C ARG A 81 12.76 -6.10 -7.72
N TYR A 82 11.89 -5.76 -8.67
CA TYR A 82 12.25 -5.48 -10.06
C TYR A 82 13.34 -4.40 -10.16
N LYS A 83 13.16 -3.26 -9.45
CA LYS A 83 14.16 -2.19 -9.42
C LYS A 83 15.49 -2.60 -8.74
N ASN A 84 15.48 -3.55 -7.81
CA ASN A 84 16.72 -4.12 -7.27
C ASN A 84 17.41 -5.05 -8.28
N GLU A 85 16.66 -5.95 -8.93
CA GLU A 85 17.19 -6.89 -9.92
C GLU A 85 17.74 -6.17 -11.16
N ALA A 86 17.06 -5.13 -11.64
CA ALA A 86 17.52 -4.29 -12.74
C ALA A 86 18.85 -3.57 -12.38
N LEU A 87 18.97 -3.05 -11.16
CA LEU A 87 20.20 -2.44 -10.66
C LEU A 87 21.34 -3.46 -10.53
N ASP A 88 21.11 -4.60 -9.88
CA ASP A 88 22.16 -5.60 -9.68
C ASP A 88 22.58 -6.25 -11.02
N THR A 89 21.67 -6.34 -12.00
CA THR A 89 21.95 -6.68 -13.41
C THR A 89 22.80 -5.61 -14.09
N PHE A 90 22.50 -4.33 -13.93
CA PHE A 90 23.32 -3.23 -14.46
C PHE A 90 24.75 -3.26 -13.89
N ILE A 91 24.92 -3.45 -12.57
CA ILE A 91 26.24 -3.54 -11.92
C ILE A 91 27.03 -4.74 -12.48
N LYS A 92 26.37 -5.89 -12.68
CA LYS A 92 26.97 -7.08 -13.30
C LYS A 92 27.40 -6.85 -14.75
N ASP A 93 26.55 -6.21 -15.55
CA ASP A 93 26.84 -5.89 -16.96
C ASP A 93 27.97 -4.88 -17.10
N MET A 94 27.96 -3.79 -16.32
CA MET A 94 29.06 -2.81 -16.33
C MET A 94 30.35 -3.43 -15.80
N GLY A 95 30.30 -4.24 -14.72
CA GLY A 95 31.45 -4.98 -14.20
C GLY A 95 32.06 -5.93 -15.23
N LYS A 96 31.22 -6.56 -16.08
CA LYS A 96 31.68 -7.34 -17.22
C LYS A 96 32.35 -6.45 -18.28
N LEU A 97 31.71 -5.36 -18.70
CA LEU A 97 32.27 -4.44 -19.71
C LEU A 97 33.61 -3.84 -19.26
N LEU A 98 33.72 -3.41 -18.00
CA LEU A 98 34.96 -2.95 -17.38
C LEU A 98 36.06 -4.02 -17.50
N LYS A 99 35.78 -5.27 -17.09
CA LYS A 99 36.73 -6.38 -17.17
C LYS A 99 37.17 -6.70 -18.60
N GLU A 100 36.27 -6.59 -19.57
CA GLU A 100 36.55 -6.84 -20.99
C GLU A 100 37.25 -5.66 -21.70
N ASN A 101 37.33 -4.49 -21.05
CA ASN A 101 37.89 -3.26 -21.61
C ASN A 101 38.95 -2.62 -20.67
N ASN A 102 39.78 -3.46 -20.02
CA ASN A 102 40.92 -3.04 -19.19
C ASN A 102 40.60 -2.03 -18.06
N GLY A 103 39.36 -2.02 -17.57
CA GLY A 103 38.90 -1.11 -16.51
C GLY A 103 38.23 0.18 -17.00
N PHE A 104 38.04 0.39 -18.31
CA PHE A 104 37.45 1.63 -18.84
C PHE A 104 36.31 1.37 -19.82
N LEU A 105 35.10 1.82 -19.47
CA LEU A 105 33.92 1.80 -20.35
C LEU A 105 34.13 2.69 -21.58
N THR A 106 34.95 3.74 -21.47
CA THR A 106 35.32 4.66 -22.56
C THR A 106 36.55 4.22 -23.37
N ALA A 107 37.10 3.01 -23.15
CA ALA A 107 38.27 2.50 -23.87
C ALA A 107 38.12 2.43 -25.40
N ASN A 108 36.89 2.28 -25.91
CA ASN A 108 36.60 2.40 -27.33
C ASN A 108 35.15 2.88 -27.56
N ARG A 109 34.86 3.38 -28.78
CA ARG A 109 33.57 3.98 -29.13
C ARG A 109 32.36 3.03 -28.99
N VAL A 110 32.53 1.72 -29.20
CA VAL A 110 31.43 0.74 -29.12
C VAL A 110 31.09 0.47 -27.65
N THR A 111 32.09 0.21 -26.81
CA THR A 111 31.90 0.05 -25.37
C THR A 111 31.33 1.32 -24.74
N ALA A 112 31.85 2.50 -25.12
CA ALA A 112 31.36 3.78 -24.63
C ALA A 112 29.87 3.99 -24.96
N THR A 113 29.47 3.70 -26.21
CA THR A 113 28.08 3.81 -26.65
C THR A 113 27.17 2.83 -25.90
N LEU A 114 27.60 1.58 -25.71
CA LEU A 114 26.84 0.55 -25.00
C LEU A 114 26.69 0.88 -23.51
N ALA A 115 27.76 1.35 -22.87
CA ALA A 115 27.76 1.79 -21.47
C ALA A 115 26.85 3.01 -21.27
N ARG A 116 26.94 4.02 -22.15
CA ARG A 116 26.06 5.20 -22.16
C ARG A 116 24.60 4.80 -22.29
N VAL A 117 24.25 3.98 -23.29
CA VAL A 117 22.87 3.54 -23.52
C VAL A 117 22.32 2.74 -22.32
N LYS A 118 23.08 1.78 -21.77
CA LYS A 118 22.66 1.03 -20.57
C LYS A 118 22.51 1.93 -19.35
N THR A 119 23.42 2.88 -19.13
CA THR A 119 23.36 3.80 -18.00
C THR A 119 22.19 4.78 -18.11
N LEU A 120 22.00 5.41 -19.27
CA LEU A 120 20.86 6.30 -19.51
C LEU A 120 19.52 5.56 -19.54
N ASN A 121 19.49 4.23 -19.73
CA ASN A 121 18.27 3.46 -19.56
C ASN A 121 17.97 3.18 -18.09
N ILE A 122 18.91 2.59 -17.36
CA ILE A 122 18.69 2.22 -15.97
C ILE A 122 18.39 3.44 -15.08
N LEU A 123 19.00 4.59 -15.36
CA LEU A 123 18.76 5.84 -14.60
C LEU A 123 17.32 6.38 -14.75
N ARG A 124 16.59 6.01 -15.82
CA ARG A 124 15.18 6.36 -16.03
C ARG A 124 14.19 5.33 -15.47
N GLU A 125 14.66 4.10 -15.21
CA GLU A 125 13.85 3.00 -14.66
C GLU A 125 13.90 2.95 -13.12
N LEU A 126 14.97 3.47 -12.53
CA LEU A 126 15.22 3.45 -11.09
C LEU A 126 14.82 4.75 -10.37
N ASP A 127 14.55 4.64 -9.08
CA ASP A 127 14.38 5.77 -8.16
C ASP A 127 15.71 6.41 -7.72
N ALA A 128 15.64 7.59 -7.08
CA ALA A 128 16.78 8.34 -6.58
C ALA A 128 17.75 7.55 -5.68
N GLN A 129 17.24 6.68 -4.79
CA GLN A 129 18.10 5.89 -3.90
C GLN A 129 18.92 4.85 -4.69
N ARG A 130 18.31 4.24 -5.70
CA ARG A 130 18.95 3.26 -6.59
C ARG A 130 19.84 3.94 -7.64
N ASN A 131 19.47 5.12 -8.15
CA ASN A 131 20.31 5.97 -8.97
C ASN A 131 21.57 6.44 -8.24
N MET A 132 21.48 6.74 -6.94
CA MET A 132 22.66 7.03 -6.12
C MET A 132 23.62 5.82 -6.00
N ARG A 133 23.12 4.58 -6.07
CA ARG A 133 23.97 3.37 -6.18
C ARG A 133 24.65 3.27 -7.55
N VAL A 134 23.94 3.58 -8.65
CA VAL A 134 24.51 3.61 -10.02
C VAL A 134 25.64 4.64 -10.12
N ILE A 135 25.35 5.89 -9.77
CA ILE A 135 26.32 6.99 -9.86
C ILE A 135 27.52 6.74 -8.94
N ARG A 136 27.33 6.17 -7.74
CA ARG A 136 28.44 5.79 -6.87
C ARG A 136 29.30 4.69 -7.46
N PHE A 137 28.71 3.62 -8.00
CA PHE A 137 29.49 2.56 -8.65
C PHE A 137 30.33 3.10 -9.82
N LEU A 138 29.76 3.97 -10.66
CA LEU A 138 30.50 4.57 -11.79
C LEU A 138 31.62 5.51 -11.31
N TYR A 139 31.38 6.30 -10.25
CA TYR A 139 32.40 7.16 -9.64
C TYR A 139 33.52 6.35 -8.95
N GLU A 140 33.19 5.36 -8.11
CA GLU A 140 34.15 4.49 -7.42
C GLU A 140 34.97 3.64 -8.41
N ALA A 141 34.44 3.38 -9.61
CA ALA A 141 35.16 2.74 -10.71
C ALA A 141 35.94 3.71 -11.61
N ASN A 142 36.09 4.99 -11.24
CA ASN A 142 36.72 6.06 -12.03
C ASN A 142 36.08 6.33 -13.41
N GLN A 143 34.83 5.93 -13.64
CA GLN A 143 34.13 6.11 -14.92
C GLN A 143 33.45 7.48 -15.05
N LEU A 144 33.36 8.27 -13.97
CA LEU A 144 32.84 9.64 -13.97
C LEU A 144 33.95 10.68 -13.71
N ALA A 145 35.19 10.34 -14.05
CA ALA A 145 36.36 11.21 -13.91
C ALA A 145 37.29 11.03 -15.12
N GLU A 146 38.10 12.04 -15.43
CA GLU A 146 39.19 11.88 -16.42
C GLU A 146 40.38 11.25 -15.72
N VAL A 147 40.77 10.03 -16.14
CA VAL A 147 41.82 9.21 -15.51
C VAL A 147 42.58 8.46 -16.60
N ASP A 148 43.91 8.42 -16.51
CA ASP A 148 44.81 7.71 -17.43
C ASP A 148 44.61 8.00 -18.94
N GLY A 149 44.10 9.20 -19.26
CA GLY A 149 43.79 9.63 -20.63
C GLY A 149 42.43 9.13 -21.16
N HIS A 150 41.64 8.44 -20.34
CA HIS A 150 40.26 8.10 -20.63
C HIS A 150 39.32 9.21 -20.15
N SER A 151 38.52 9.75 -21.07
CA SER A 151 37.45 10.71 -20.74
C SER A 151 36.35 10.05 -19.89
N PRO A 152 35.62 10.83 -19.08
CA PRO A 152 34.43 10.36 -18.36
C PRO A 152 33.39 9.71 -19.29
N LEU A 153 32.60 8.79 -18.73
CA LEU A 153 31.41 8.27 -19.39
C LEU A 153 30.37 9.39 -19.54
N ASP A 154 30.09 9.76 -20.78
CA ASP A 154 29.08 10.77 -21.11
C ASP A 154 27.68 10.40 -20.57
N LEU A 155 27.21 11.16 -19.57
CA LEU A 155 25.86 11.06 -18.99
C LEU A 155 24.92 12.18 -19.47
N SER A 156 25.27 12.92 -20.52
CA SER A 156 24.41 14.00 -21.03
C SER A 156 23.00 13.51 -21.40
N ALA A 157 22.00 14.30 -20.98
CA ALA A 157 20.58 13.94 -20.99
C ALA A 157 20.17 12.77 -20.06
N ALA A 158 20.97 12.44 -19.04
CA ALA A 158 20.43 11.81 -17.84
C ALA A 158 19.57 12.81 -17.07
N GLU A 159 18.40 12.37 -16.59
CA GLU A 159 17.60 13.07 -15.59
C GLU A 159 17.81 12.40 -14.24
N LEU A 160 18.34 13.13 -13.26
CA LEU A 160 18.52 12.65 -11.89
C LEU A 160 17.77 13.56 -10.92
N ARG A 161 16.75 13.00 -10.28
CA ARG A 161 15.85 13.70 -9.36
C ARG A 161 16.08 13.25 -7.91
N ASP A 162 15.88 14.14 -6.95
CA ASP A 162 15.90 13.86 -5.49
C ASP A 162 17.24 13.26 -4.97
N MET A 163 18.36 13.54 -5.66
CA MET A 163 19.65 12.91 -5.42
C MET A 163 20.37 13.46 -4.18
N ASN A 164 20.86 12.56 -3.32
CA ASN A 164 21.62 12.94 -2.12
C ASN A 164 23.10 12.51 -2.20
N PHE A 165 23.91 13.40 -2.77
CA PHE A 165 25.33 13.18 -3.05
C PHE A 165 26.22 13.11 -1.80
N ARG A 166 25.68 13.41 -0.59
CA ARG A 166 26.40 13.23 0.69
C ARG A 166 26.89 11.78 0.90
N ARG A 167 26.29 10.81 0.21
CA ARG A 167 26.65 9.38 0.28
C ARG A 167 27.47 8.86 -0.91
N LEU A 168 27.95 9.75 -1.80
CA LEU A 168 28.77 9.38 -2.96
C LEU A 168 30.21 8.99 -2.55
N SER A 169 30.81 9.68 -1.57
CA SER A 169 32.13 9.34 -1.04
C SER A 169 32.06 8.86 0.40
N ILE A 170 32.56 7.65 0.66
CA ILE A 170 32.63 7.03 2.00
C ILE A 170 33.83 7.58 2.80
N ILE A 171 34.88 8.05 2.11
CA ILE A 171 36.14 8.49 2.72
C ILE A 171 36.18 10.01 2.78
N LYS A 172 36.30 10.57 3.99
CA LYS A 172 36.45 12.01 4.29
C LYS A 172 35.32 12.93 3.77
N MET A 173 34.22 12.39 3.24
CA MET A 173 33.12 13.16 2.61
C MET A 173 33.60 14.08 1.47
N LYS A 174 34.69 13.69 0.77
CA LYS A 174 35.28 14.45 -0.33
C LYS A 174 35.02 13.77 -1.67
N ILE A 175 34.57 14.55 -2.65
CA ILE A 175 34.49 14.19 -4.07
C ILE A 175 35.62 14.91 -4.81
N THR A 176 36.30 14.20 -5.71
CA THR A 176 37.39 14.71 -6.56
C THR A 176 37.14 14.32 -8.01
N ASN A 177 37.32 15.24 -8.94
CA ASN A 177 37.30 14.99 -10.40
C ASN A 177 35.97 14.45 -10.96
N LEU A 178 34.85 14.61 -10.24
CA LEU A 178 33.54 14.15 -10.71
C LEU A 178 33.02 15.03 -11.86
N SER A 179 32.83 14.45 -13.04
CA SER A 179 32.06 15.04 -14.13
C SER A 179 30.61 14.56 -14.06
N LEU A 180 29.67 15.51 -14.08
CA LEU A 180 28.25 15.27 -14.38
C LEU A 180 27.78 16.15 -15.55
N THR A 181 28.70 16.54 -16.42
CA THR A 181 28.53 17.50 -17.52
C THR A 181 27.28 17.21 -18.36
N GLY A 182 26.35 18.18 -18.43
CA GLY A 182 25.10 18.05 -19.21
C GLY A 182 24.03 17.10 -18.63
N VAL A 183 24.16 16.69 -17.36
CA VAL A 183 23.11 16.00 -16.59
C VAL A 183 22.07 17.01 -16.09
N PHE A 184 20.80 16.64 -16.14
CA PHE A 184 19.69 17.39 -15.54
C PHE A 184 19.53 16.97 -14.07
N LEU A 185 19.67 17.92 -13.16
CA LEU A 185 19.68 17.70 -11.71
C LEU A 185 18.51 18.47 -11.06
N SER A 186 17.46 17.78 -10.62
CA SER A 186 16.35 18.40 -9.88
C SER A 186 16.28 17.94 -8.42
N ASN A 187 16.07 18.87 -7.48
CA ASN A 187 16.11 18.62 -6.04
C ASN A 187 17.37 17.81 -5.59
N ALA A 188 18.53 18.14 -6.19
CA ALA A 188 19.79 17.46 -5.93
C ALA A 188 20.59 18.16 -4.83
N THR A 189 21.05 17.43 -3.81
CA THR A 189 21.80 18.00 -2.68
C THR A 189 23.23 17.46 -2.55
N PHE A 190 24.18 18.40 -2.51
CA PHE A 190 25.61 18.20 -2.22
C PHE A 190 25.99 18.72 -0.82
N ALA A 191 25.00 19.03 0.02
CA ALA A 191 25.22 19.75 1.29
C ALA A 191 26.12 18.97 2.26
N GLY A 192 27.26 19.54 2.63
CA GLY A 192 28.24 18.93 3.54
C GLY A 192 29.26 18.01 2.85
N VAL A 193 29.47 18.17 1.54
CA VAL A 193 30.49 17.46 0.77
C VAL A 193 31.60 18.44 0.39
N ASP A 194 32.87 18.04 0.57
CA ASP A 194 34.02 18.73 0.00
C ASP A 194 34.14 18.36 -1.48
N MET A 195 34.21 19.34 -2.38
CA MET A 195 34.14 19.15 -3.83
C MET A 195 35.33 19.82 -4.52
N GLU A 196 36.24 19.03 -5.05
CA GLU A 196 37.44 19.50 -5.77
C GLU A 196 37.38 19.02 -7.24
N TYR A 197 37.61 19.93 -8.19
CA TYR A 197 37.53 19.67 -9.64
C TYR A 197 36.25 18.95 -10.09
N VAL A 198 35.10 19.29 -9.47
CA VAL A 198 33.79 18.77 -9.90
C VAL A 198 33.27 19.61 -11.06
N ASP A 199 33.02 18.98 -12.21
CA ASP A 199 32.50 19.65 -13.40
C ASP A 199 30.97 19.56 -13.47
N PHE A 200 30.35 20.75 -13.52
CA PHE A 200 28.93 20.99 -13.73
C PHE A 200 28.66 21.82 -15.00
N ALA A 201 29.59 21.87 -15.95
CA ALA A 201 29.40 22.62 -17.19
C ALA A 201 28.18 22.10 -17.96
N THR A 202 27.35 23.04 -18.42
CA THR A 202 26.07 22.78 -19.13
C THR A 202 25.00 21.99 -18.36
N ASN A 203 25.20 21.70 -17.07
CA ASN A 203 24.15 21.13 -16.23
C ASN A 203 22.95 22.08 -16.10
N GLN A 204 21.75 21.49 -16.09
CA GLN A 204 20.52 22.19 -15.78
C GLN A 204 20.08 21.82 -14.37
N PHE A 205 19.88 22.84 -13.53
CA PHE A 205 19.45 22.70 -12.14
C PHE A 205 18.03 23.22 -11.99
N ASP A 206 17.18 22.45 -11.31
CA ASP A 206 15.81 22.86 -10.94
C ASP A 206 15.57 22.54 -9.44
N ASN A 207 14.81 23.40 -8.76
CA ASN A 207 14.70 23.41 -7.28
C ASN A 207 13.29 23.03 -6.79
#